data_AF-A0A8J7CQU9-F1
#
_entry.id   AF-A0A8J7CQU9-F1
#
_cell.length_a   1.000
_cell.length_b   1.000
_cell.length_c   1.000
_cell.angle_alpha   90.00
_cell.angle_beta   90.00
_cell.angle_gamma   90.00
#
_symmetry.space_group_name_H-M   'P 1'
#
loop_
_entity.id
_entity.type
_entity.pdbx_description
1 polymer ?
#
loop_
_entity_poly.entity_id
_entity_poly.type
_entity_poly.pdbx_seq_one_letter_code
_entity_poly.pdbx_strand_id
1 'polypeptide(L)'
;MAEKIFARLSVKVQTTFRRKIHAQIFDDAEISSGELLTLTFDALKALDEFFLRVAPQVASAAIFLPMFLICAAVTDLLTAAILLVTLPVAPLLLWLIGKATAERNARAWTELQRLNGDFREILSAIATLKMFNRLKAGAAKIRTASEKSSAATLDVLKLAFVSSFALELMTTLSIALVAVTLGLRLISGGVEFQAALFLLLMAPEFFLPVRKFGVAFHVMISARSSLDRLRKTINNSPDPRFLVPSPLLMPPTITLDAVSFTYPKKFSPTLRNVSMTFAAGKVTALIGESGAGKSTLLKLLAGLLKPTAGEIFWNELPTSRMEKSSRLSKISYAPQAPHLFDAPLTENFTIFGQLDDARLKKFLSALNLSTLDLAAAQKLSRGQLQRLGVIRALLKDAPIILLDEPTAGLDAVTESKVLSLIKSCSPLKTIVIATHRAAVIEFADTTATLACQ
;
A
#
# COMPACT_ATOMS: atom_id res chain seq x y z
N MET A 1 -27.36 -16.14 12.71
CA MET A 1 -26.92 -16.66 11.38
C MET A 1 -26.42 -15.54 10.47
N ALA A 2 -27.15 -14.43 10.34
CA ALA A 2 -26.75 -13.27 9.51
C ALA A 2 -25.37 -12.68 9.88
N GLU A 3 -25.06 -12.47 11.16
CA GLU A 3 -23.74 -11.95 11.59
C GLU A 3 -22.56 -12.82 11.12
N LYS A 4 -22.70 -14.15 11.19
CA LYS A 4 -21.67 -15.08 10.70
C LYS A 4 -21.48 -14.99 9.18
N ILE A 5 -22.55 -14.72 8.43
CA ILE A 5 -22.48 -14.52 6.97
C ILE A 5 -21.72 -13.23 6.66
N PHE A 6 -22.06 -12.13 7.31
CA PHE A 6 -21.39 -10.84 7.10
C PHE A 6 -19.92 -10.85 7.53
N ALA A 7 -19.59 -11.52 8.64
CA ALA A 7 -18.20 -11.72 9.07
C ALA A 7 -17.38 -12.52 8.04
N ARG A 8 -17.94 -13.62 7.50
CA ARG A 8 -17.29 -14.39 6.42
C ARG A 8 -17.11 -13.56 5.16
N LEU A 9 -18.09 -12.73 4.82
CA LEU A 9 -18.01 -11.85 3.67
C LEU A 9 -16.91 -10.80 3.86
N SER A 10 -16.81 -10.20 5.05
CA SER A 10 -15.72 -9.26 5.39
C SER A 10 -14.35 -9.90 5.19
N VAL A 11 -14.12 -11.08 5.77
CA VAL A 11 -12.86 -11.82 5.62
C VAL A 11 -12.56 -12.07 4.14
N LYS A 12 -13.53 -12.57 3.36
CA LYS A 12 -13.34 -12.84 1.93
C LYS A 12 -12.97 -11.59 1.15
N VAL A 13 -13.64 -10.47 1.42
CA VAL A 13 -13.36 -9.17 0.77
C VAL A 13 -11.96 -8.68 1.16
N GLN A 14 -11.61 -8.70 2.44
CA GLN A 14 -10.30 -8.29 2.92
C GLN A 14 -9.17 -9.13 2.32
N THR A 15 -9.28 -10.46 2.33
CA THR A 15 -8.27 -11.34 1.76
C THR A 15 -8.09 -11.09 0.26
N THR A 16 -9.18 -10.84 -0.47
CA THR A 16 -9.14 -10.55 -1.91
C THR A 16 -8.42 -9.23 -2.19
N PHE A 17 -8.79 -8.16 -1.48
CA PHE A 17 -8.13 -6.86 -1.64
C PHE A 17 -6.67 -6.90 -1.19
N ARG A 18 -6.35 -7.56 -0.06
CA ARG A 18 -4.96 -7.75 0.38
C ARG A 18 -4.11 -8.46 -0.68
N ARG A 19 -4.61 -9.53 -1.30
CA ARG A 19 -3.89 -10.23 -2.37
C ARG A 19 -3.66 -9.33 -3.59
N LYS A 20 -4.68 -8.57 -4.01
CA LYS A 20 -4.56 -7.64 -5.15
C LYS A 20 -3.56 -6.52 -4.88
N ILE A 21 -3.64 -5.90 -3.70
CA ILE A 21 -2.71 -4.85 -3.27
C ILE A 21 -1.29 -5.41 -3.18
N HIS A 22 -1.11 -6.59 -2.57
CA HIS A 22 0.20 -7.20 -2.42
C HIS A 22 0.82 -7.49 -3.79
N ALA A 23 0.04 -7.99 -4.75
CA ALA A 23 0.52 -8.15 -6.13
C ALA A 23 0.97 -6.81 -6.73
N GLN A 24 0.21 -5.74 -6.49
CA GLN A 24 0.50 -4.43 -7.05
C GLN A 24 1.70 -3.71 -6.42
N ILE A 25 1.99 -3.93 -5.13
CA ILE A 25 3.19 -3.40 -4.45
C ILE A 25 4.47 -3.79 -5.22
N PHE A 26 4.49 -4.96 -5.88
CA PHE A 26 5.64 -5.40 -6.68
C PHE A 26 5.65 -4.84 -8.11
N ASP A 27 4.51 -4.35 -8.61
CA ASP A 27 4.36 -3.84 -9.97
C ASP A 27 4.62 -2.33 -10.09
N ASP A 28 4.35 -1.54 -9.06
CA ASP A 28 4.53 -0.08 -9.09
C ASP A 28 5.55 0.41 -8.05
N ALA A 29 6.77 0.69 -8.50
CA ALA A 29 7.85 1.22 -7.65
C ALA A 29 7.70 2.72 -7.35
N GLU A 30 6.73 3.40 -7.98
CA GLU A 30 6.51 4.84 -7.83
C GLU A 30 5.67 5.22 -6.61
N ILE A 31 4.84 4.31 -6.11
CA ILE A 31 4.01 4.60 -4.94
C ILE A 31 4.83 4.29 -3.68
N SER A 32 4.98 5.29 -2.80
CA SER A 32 5.74 5.09 -1.56
C SER A 32 5.13 3.93 -0.75
N SER A 33 5.97 2.98 -0.31
CA SER A 33 5.50 1.80 0.43
C SER A 33 4.70 2.18 1.68
N GLY A 34 5.03 3.34 2.30
CA GLY A 34 4.30 3.88 3.44
C GLY A 34 2.89 4.34 3.10
N GLU A 35 2.70 5.03 1.96
CA GLU A 35 1.38 5.48 1.52
C GLU A 35 0.49 4.32 1.09
N LEU A 36 1.04 3.32 0.39
CA LEU A 36 0.33 2.07 0.09
C LEU A 36 -0.06 1.32 1.35
N LEU A 37 0.84 1.20 2.34
CA LEU A 37 0.54 0.54 3.61
C LEU A 37 -0.59 1.24 4.36
N THR A 38 -0.51 2.56 4.54
CA THR A 38 -1.56 3.33 5.21
C THR A 38 -2.89 3.24 4.47
N LEU A 39 -2.88 3.40 3.14
CA LEU A 39 -4.07 3.26 2.31
C LEU A 39 -4.69 1.85 2.42
N THR A 40 -3.85 0.82 2.49
CA THR A 40 -4.30 -0.57 2.64
C THR A 40 -4.96 -0.81 3.99
N PHE A 41 -4.30 -0.42 5.09
CA PHE A 41 -4.84 -0.65 6.43
C PHE A 41 -6.13 0.13 6.68
N ASP A 42 -6.15 1.42 6.37
CA ASP A 42 -7.30 2.28 6.64
C ASP A 42 -8.50 1.91 5.77
N ALA A 43 -8.26 1.63 4.49
CA ALA A 43 -9.35 1.29 3.58
C ALA A 43 -9.94 -0.10 3.88
N LEU A 44 -9.11 -1.09 4.22
CA LEU A 44 -9.58 -2.41 4.62
C LEU A 44 -10.34 -2.37 5.94
N LYS A 45 -9.89 -1.55 6.91
CA LYS A 45 -10.59 -1.36 8.19
C LYS A 45 -11.96 -0.70 7.98
N ALA A 46 -12.07 0.29 7.09
CA ALA A 46 -13.35 0.92 6.78
C ALA A 46 -14.34 -0.07 6.11
N LEU A 47 -13.85 -0.94 5.22
CA LEU A 47 -14.67 -2.01 4.64
C LEU A 47 -15.11 -3.06 5.68
N ASP A 48 -14.24 -3.39 6.63
CA ASP A 48 -14.57 -4.30 7.73
C ASP A 48 -15.71 -3.76 8.59
N GLU A 49 -15.61 -2.50 9.01
CA GLU A 49 -16.66 -1.84 9.79
C GLU A 49 -17.98 -1.76 9.02
N PHE A 50 -17.95 -1.61 7.70
CA PHE A 50 -19.16 -1.66 6.87
C PHE A 50 -19.85 -3.03 6.97
N PHE A 51 -19.12 -4.14 6.78
CA PHE A 51 -19.72 -5.48 6.83
C PHE A 51 -20.14 -5.90 8.24
N LEU A 52 -19.42 -5.46 9.28
CA LEU A 52 -19.73 -5.85 10.66
C LEU A 52 -20.81 -4.97 11.31
N ARG A 53 -20.96 -3.70 10.90
CA ARG A 53 -21.88 -2.76 11.55
C ARG A 53 -23.01 -2.27 10.63
N VAL A 54 -22.72 -1.95 9.37
CA VAL A 54 -23.70 -1.31 8.47
C VAL A 54 -24.56 -2.35 7.76
N ALA A 55 -23.93 -3.33 7.10
CA ALA A 55 -24.64 -4.32 6.29
C ALA A 55 -25.68 -5.15 7.08
N PRO A 56 -25.40 -5.61 8.32
CA PRO A 56 -26.39 -6.33 9.12
C PRO A 56 -27.57 -5.44 9.50
N GLN A 57 -27.31 -4.16 9.84
CA GLN A 57 -28.36 -3.22 10.23
C GLN A 57 -29.28 -2.89 9.05
N VAL A 58 -28.73 -2.66 7.86
CA VAL A 58 -29.51 -2.40 6.64
C VAL A 58 -30.33 -3.63 6.27
N ALA A 59 -29.76 -4.83 6.32
CA ALA A 59 -30.47 -6.07 6.02
C ALA A 59 -31.62 -6.30 7.02
N SER A 60 -31.39 -6.13 8.32
CA SER A 60 -32.43 -6.23 9.33
C SER A 60 -33.52 -5.18 9.15
N ALA A 61 -33.17 -3.93 8.85
CA ALA A 61 -34.13 -2.85 8.60
C ALA A 61 -34.99 -3.12 7.36
N ALA A 62 -34.37 -3.61 6.28
CA ALA A 62 -35.05 -3.92 5.02
C ALA A 62 -36.09 -5.04 5.16
N ILE A 63 -35.95 -5.92 6.15
CA ILE A 63 -36.91 -6.98 6.45
C ILE A 63 -37.94 -6.51 7.49
N PHE A 64 -37.47 -5.93 8.59
CA PHE A 64 -38.32 -5.59 9.73
C PHE A 64 -39.30 -4.45 9.45
N LEU A 65 -38.85 -3.36 8.80
CA LEU A 65 -39.71 -2.20 8.52
C LEU A 65 -40.92 -2.54 7.65
N PRO A 66 -40.80 -3.21 6.47
CA PRO A 66 -41.97 -3.55 5.67
C PRO A 66 -42.86 -4.59 6.36
N MET A 67 -42.28 -5.58 7.04
CA MET A 67 -43.05 -6.57 7.80
C MET A 67 -43.90 -5.89 8.89
N PHE A 68 -43.32 -4.92 9.61
CA PHE A 68 -44.03 -4.16 10.63
C PHE A 68 -45.13 -3.29 10.03
N LEU A 69 -44.85 -2.59 8.92
CA LEU A 69 -45.86 -1.77 8.23
C LEU A 69 -47.04 -2.60 7.72
N ILE A 70 -46.78 -3.81 7.20
CA ILE A 70 -47.85 -4.74 6.78
C ILE A 70 -48.68 -5.17 7.99
N CYS A 71 -48.04 -5.57 9.09
CA CYS A 71 -48.73 -5.95 10.32
C CYS A 71 -49.56 -4.79 10.91
N ALA A 72 -49.00 -3.58 10.88
CA ALA A 72 -49.70 -2.36 11.27
C ALA A 72 -50.86 -2.05 10.33
N ALA A 73 -50.74 -2.24 9.01
CA ALA A 73 -51.82 -1.96 8.06
C ALA A 73 -52.99 -2.94 8.21
N VAL A 74 -52.72 -4.19 8.59
CA VAL A 74 -53.74 -5.20 8.87
C VAL A 74 -54.47 -4.93 10.19
N THR A 75 -53.76 -4.41 11.20
CA THR A 75 -54.36 -4.10 12.51
C THR A 75 -55.04 -2.73 12.55
N ASP A 76 -54.37 -1.70 12.03
CA ASP A 76 -54.86 -0.34 11.94
C ASP A 76 -54.22 0.49 10.81
N LEU A 77 -54.97 0.71 9.72
CA LEU A 77 -54.49 1.41 8.53
C LEU A 77 -53.99 2.83 8.80
N LEU A 78 -54.64 3.58 9.70
CA LEU A 78 -54.24 4.95 10.02
C LEU A 78 -52.89 4.99 10.73
N THR A 79 -52.67 4.09 11.70
CA THR A 79 -51.36 3.96 12.37
C THR A 79 -50.27 3.59 11.36
N ALA A 80 -50.54 2.66 10.45
CA ALA A 80 -49.60 2.32 9.38
C ALA A 80 -49.28 3.52 8.48
N ALA A 81 -50.28 4.34 8.14
CA ALA A 81 -50.09 5.56 7.35
C ALA A 81 -49.24 6.59 8.10
N ILE A 82 -49.48 6.81 9.39
CA ILE A 82 -48.66 7.70 10.24
C ILE A 82 -47.21 7.24 10.25
N LEU A 83 -46.96 5.94 10.48
CA LEU A 83 -45.62 5.37 10.48
C LEU A 83 -44.95 5.47 9.12
N LEU A 84 -45.68 5.21 8.03
CA LEU A 84 -45.16 5.33 6.66
C LEU A 84 -44.76 6.78 6.32
N VAL A 85 -45.54 7.77 6.75
CA VAL A 85 -45.27 9.20 6.48
C VAL A 85 -44.11 9.73 7.34
N THR A 86 -44.01 9.27 8.59
CA THR A 86 -42.95 9.70 9.52
C THR A 86 -41.61 9.00 9.27
N LEU A 87 -41.62 7.75 8.77
CA LEU A 87 -40.42 6.98 8.45
C LEU A 87 -39.39 7.71 7.55
N PRO A 88 -39.75 8.33 6.40
CA PRO A 88 -38.78 8.99 5.52
C PRO A 88 -38.21 10.30 6.06
N VAL A 89 -38.84 10.91 7.08
CA VAL A 89 -38.37 12.18 7.66
C VAL A 89 -36.99 12.02 8.28
N ALA A 90 -36.75 10.93 9.00
CA ALA A 90 -35.48 10.65 9.64
C ALA A 90 -34.29 10.47 8.66
N PRO A 91 -34.35 9.60 7.62
CA PRO A 91 -33.28 9.49 6.63
C PRO A 91 -33.11 10.77 5.79
N LEU A 92 -34.17 11.54 5.54
CA LEU A 92 -34.08 12.85 4.89
C LEU A 92 -33.26 13.84 5.73
N LEU A 93 -33.52 13.91 7.04
CA LEU A 93 -32.74 14.74 7.97
C LEU A 93 -31.28 14.29 8.03
N LEU A 94 -31.01 12.98 8.10
CA LEU A 94 -29.65 12.44 8.07
C LEU A 94 -28.92 12.79 6.77
N TRP A 95 -29.60 12.74 5.62
CA TRP A 95 -29.02 13.14 4.34
C TRP A 95 -28.69 14.64 4.29
N LEU A 96 -29.63 15.50 4.72
CA LEU A 96 -29.45 16.95 4.75
C LEU A 96 -28.28 17.35 5.65
N ILE A 97 -28.22 16.75 6.84
CA ILE A 97 -27.14 16.97 7.81
C ILE A 97 -25.84 16.38 7.31
N GLY A 98 -25.86 15.20 6.68
CA GLY A 98 -24.71 14.60 6.04
C GLY A 98 -24.07 15.53 5.01
N LYS A 99 -24.89 16.18 4.17
CA LYS A 99 -24.43 17.21 3.24
C LYS A 99 -23.86 18.44 3.96
N ALA A 100 -24.52 18.90 5.03
CA ALA A 100 -24.07 20.06 5.81
C ALA A 100 -22.82 19.81 6.68
N THR A 101 -22.53 18.54 7.01
CA THR A 101 -21.35 18.10 7.77
C THR A 101 -20.16 17.77 6.87
N ALA A 102 -20.37 17.45 5.60
CA ALA A 102 -19.33 17.00 4.68
C ALA A 102 -18.14 17.98 4.60
N GLU A 103 -18.41 19.28 4.44
CA GLU A 103 -17.35 20.29 4.40
C GLU A 103 -16.62 20.44 5.73
N ARG A 104 -17.33 20.39 6.86
CA ARG A 104 -16.72 20.51 8.20
C ARG A 104 -15.85 19.29 8.51
N ASN A 105 -16.32 18.09 8.15
CA ASN A 105 -15.54 16.85 8.22
C ASN A 105 -14.28 16.93 7.35
N ALA A 106 -14.39 17.46 6.12
CA ALA A 106 -13.24 17.66 5.25
C ALA A 106 -12.23 18.64 5.88
N ARG A 107 -12.68 19.77 6.42
CA ARG A 107 -11.82 20.75 7.12
C ARG A 107 -11.14 20.14 8.35
N ALA A 108 -11.88 19.43 9.20
CA ALA A 108 -11.33 18.75 10.37
C ALA A 108 -10.26 17.72 9.98
N TRP A 109 -10.48 16.97 8.90
CA TRP A 109 -9.49 16.04 8.37
C TRP A 109 -8.24 16.75 7.86
N THR A 110 -8.39 17.87 7.15
CA THR A 110 -7.26 18.68 6.67
C THR A 110 -6.42 19.25 7.80
N GLU A 111 -7.04 19.78 8.86
CA GLU A 111 -6.32 20.30 10.03
C GLU A 111 -5.61 19.17 10.81
N LEU A 112 -6.21 17.98 10.91
CA LEU A 112 -5.55 16.81 11.50
C LEU A 112 -4.31 16.38 10.70
N GLN A 113 -4.41 16.35 9.37
CA GLN A 113 -3.26 16.05 8.51
C GLN A 113 -2.16 17.11 8.62
N ARG A 114 -2.54 18.39 8.75
CA ARG A 114 -1.61 19.49 8.99
C ARG A 114 -0.87 19.32 10.31
N LEU A 115 -1.57 18.98 11.39
CA LEU A 115 -0.97 18.68 12.70
C LEU A 115 0.03 17.52 12.60
N ASN A 116 -0.34 16.42 11.93
CA ASN A 116 0.55 15.28 11.71
C ASN A 116 1.81 15.68 10.90
N GLY A 117 1.65 16.54 9.89
CA GLY A 117 2.74 17.09 9.09
C GLY A 117 3.69 17.95 9.92
N ASP A 118 3.16 18.93 10.66
CA ASP A 118 3.93 19.82 11.53
C ASP A 118 4.68 19.02 12.62
N PHE A 119 4.06 17.97 13.18
CA PHE A 119 4.70 17.09 14.16
C PHE A 119 5.87 16.30 13.56
N ARG A 120 5.69 15.72 12.37
CA ARG A 120 6.76 15.00 11.64
C ARG A 120 7.92 15.91 11.28
N GLU A 121 7.64 17.13 10.82
CA GLU A 121 8.66 18.13 10.50
C GLU A 121 9.53 18.43 11.74
N ILE A 122 8.89 18.70 12.88
CA ILE A 122 9.61 19.00 14.13
C ILE A 122 10.42 17.80 14.62
N LEU A 123 9.87 16.57 14.55
CA LEU A 123 10.63 15.36 14.90
C LEU A 123 11.87 15.18 14.01
N SER A 124 11.74 15.42 12.71
CA SER A 124 12.87 15.31 11.77
C SER A 124 13.94 16.38 12.02
N ALA A 125 13.54 17.56 12.49
CA ALA A 125 14.42 18.70 12.74
C ALA A 125 14.80 18.87 14.23
N ILE A 126 14.47 17.91 15.12
CA ILE A 126 14.59 18.11 16.57
C ILE A 126 16.05 18.38 17.00
N ALA A 127 17.02 17.70 16.38
CA ALA A 127 18.44 17.91 16.63
C ALA A 127 18.85 19.34 16.22
N THR A 128 18.45 19.78 15.03
CA THR A 128 18.70 21.14 14.53
C THR A 128 18.05 22.20 15.42
N LEU A 129 16.77 22.03 15.78
CA LEU A 129 16.07 22.95 16.68
C LEU A 129 16.72 23.03 18.06
N LYS A 130 17.30 21.93 18.56
CA LYS A 130 18.07 21.91 19.81
C LYS A 130 19.40 22.67 19.66
N MET A 131 20.13 22.46 18.56
CA MET A 131 21.39 23.19 18.28
C MET A 131 21.17 24.70 18.19
N PHE A 132 20.07 25.16 17.60
CA PHE A 132 19.74 26.58 17.47
C PHE A 132 18.88 27.14 18.62
N ASN A 133 18.66 26.38 19.70
CA ASN A 133 17.83 26.77 20.85
C ASN A 133 16.41 27.26 20.49
N ARG A 134 15.79 26.65 19.48
CA ARG A 134 14.46 27.00 18.93
C ARG A 134 13.35 26.03 19.35
N LEU A 135 13.59 25.15 20.32
CA LEU A 135 12.60 24.15 20.79
C LEU A 135 11.26 24.78 21.24
N LYS A 136 11.30 25.94 21.92
CA LYS A 136 10.08 26.65 22.35
C LYS A 136 9.24 27.13 21.16
N ALA A 137 9.87 27.58 20.08
CA ALA A 137 9.17 28.00 18.87
C ALA A 137 8.52 26.81 18.16
N GLY A 138 9.20 25.65 18.10
CA GLY A 138 8.62 24.40 17.61
C GLY A 138 7.41 23.95 18.44
N ALA A 139 7.50 24.01 19.77
CA ALA A 139 6.39 23.67 20.66
C ALA A 139 5.18 24.62 20.47
N ALA A 140 5.42 25.93 20.29
CA ALA A 140 4.36 26.89 20.01
C ALA A 140 3.64 26.58 18.68
N LYS A 141 4.38 26.21 17.63
CA LYS A 141 3.81 25.78 16.34
C LYS A 141 2.86 24.58 16.50
N ILE A 142 3.29 23.55 17.25
CA ILE A 142 2.44 22.37 17.54
C ILE A 142 1.20 22.77 18.33
N ARG A 143 1.35 23.65 19.34
CA ARG A 143 0.22 24.12 20.15
C ARG A 143 -0.85 24.78 19.28
N THR A 144 -0.46 25.71 18.40
CA THR A 144 -1.41 26.38 17.50
C THR A 144 -2.07 25.40 16.52
N ALA A 145 -1.33 24.42 15.99
CA ALA A 145 -1.90 23.38 15.13
C ALA A 145 -2.89 22.48 15.89
N SER A 146 -2.56 22.13 17.14
CA SER A 146 -3.43 21.35 18.03
C SER A 146 -4.72 22.09 18.39
N GLU A 147 -4.63 23.40 18.70
CA GLU A 147 -5.79 24.25 18.99
C GLU A 147 -6.74 24.34 17.78
N LYS A 148 -6.20 24.50 16.56
CA LYS A 148 -6.99 24.49 15.32
C LYS A 148 -7.65 23.13 15.04
N SER A 149 -6.91 22.04 15.20
CA SER A 149 -7.44 20.69 15.03
C SER A 149 -8.54 20.38 16.06
N SER A 150 -8.36 20.83 17.30
CA SER A 150 -9.35 20.67 18.37
C SER A 150 -10.62 21.48 18.08
N ALA A 151 -10.48 22.74 17.66
CA ALA A 151 -11.61 23.59 17.28
C ALA A 151 -12.41 22.99 16.10
N ALA A 152 -11.73 22.53 15.05
CA ALA A 152 -12.38 21.89 13.90
C ALA A 152 -13.11 20.60 14.29
N THR A 153 -12.54 19.81 15.21
CA THR A 153 -13.17 18.58 15.73
C THR A 153 -14.41 18.91 16.57
N LEU A 154 -14.34 19.94 17.42
CA LEU A 154 -15.49 20.38 18.22
C LEU A 154 -16.63 20.88 17.34
N ASP A 155 -16.35 21.56 16.22
CA ASP A 155 -17.39 22.01 15.29
C ASP A 155 -18.10 20.85 14.58
N VAL A 156 -17.39 19.75 14.31
CA VAL A 156 -18.01 18.50 13.84
C VAL A 156 -18.90 17.89 14.93
N LEU A 157 -18.40 17.82 16.18
CA LEU A 157 -19.13 17.25 17.31
C LEU A 157 -20.43 18.01 17.61
N LYS A 158 -20.41 19.35 17.62
CA LYS A 158 -21.61 20.19 17.82
C LYS A 158 -22.72 19.83 16.83
N LEU A 159 -22.35 19.64 15.57
CA LEU A 159 -23.30 19.32 14.50
C LEU A 159 -23.80 17.87 14.60
N ALA A 160 -22.93 16.94 15.00
CA ALA A 160 -23.32 15.56 15.28
C ALA A 160 -24.34 15.49 16.44
N PHE A 161 -24.15 16.28 17.51
CA PHE A 161 -25.12 16.36 18.61
C PHE A 161 -26.47 16.91 18.16
N VAL A 162 -26.50 18.02 17.40
CA VAL A 162 -27.74 18.57 16.84
C VAL A 162 -28.47 17.53 15.99
N SER A 163 -27.72 16.72 15.24
CA SER A 163 -28.30 15.66 14.41
C SER A 163 -28.91 14.51 15.20
N SER A 164 -28.21 14.05 16.25
CA SER A 164 -28.72 13.01 17.13
C SER A 164 -29.94 13.50 17.90
N PHE A 165 -29.92 14.76 18.35
CA PHE A 165 -31.05 15.38 19.03
C PHE A 165 -32.28 15.51 18.12
N ALA A 166 -32.09 16.00 16.89
CA ALA A 166 -33.18 16.11 15.91
C ALA A 166 -33.80 14.74 15.58
N LEU A 167 -32.98 13.69 15.45
CA LEU A 167 -33.44 12.33 15.23
C LEU A 167 -34.26 11.81 16.42
N GLU A 168 -33.76 11.97 17.64
CA GLU A 168 -34.44 11.55 18.87
C GLU A 168 -35.78 12.26 19.04
N LEU A 169 -35.80 13.59 18.82
CA LEU A 169 -37.01 14.40 18.90
C LEU A 169 -38.05 13.98 17.86
N MET A 170 -37.64 13.73 16.61
CA MET A 170 -38.56 13.26 15.56
C MET A 170 -39.13 11.88 15.88
N THR A 171 -38.33 10.96 16.38
CA THR A 171 -38.83 9.63 16.78
C THR A 171 -39.79 9.74 17.96
N THR A 172 -39.48 10.57 18.95
CA THR A 172 -40.33 10.79 20.13
C THR A 172 -41.66 11.42 19.74
N LEU A 173 -41.64 12.44 18.87
CA LEU A 173 -42.84 13.09 18.37
C LEU A 173 -43.70 12.13 17.52
N SER A 174 -43.08 11.27 16.73
CA SER A 174 -43.78 10.26 15.93
C SER A 174 -44.46 9.22 16.82
N ILE A 175 -43.77 8.73 17.86
CA ILE A 175 -44.36 7.81 18.85
C ILE A 175 -45.49 8.50 19.62
N ALA A 176 -45.33 9.76 20.01
CA ALA A 176 -46.37 10.53 20.68
C ALA A 176 -47.62 10.71 19.79
N LEU A 177 -47.42 10.99 18.49
CA LEU A 177 -48.51 11.09 17.52
C LEU A 177 -49.28 9.76 17.40
N VAL A 178 -48.57 8.63 17.32
CA VAL A 178 -49.17 7.29 17.34
C VAL A 178 -49.96 7.06 18.63
N ALA A 179 -49.37 7.39 19.80
CA ALA A 179 -49.99 7.20 21.10
C ALA A 179 -51.29 8.01 21.27
N VAL A 180 -51.27 9.30 20.91
CA VAL A 180 -52.46 10.17 20.99
C VAL A 180 -53.55 9.67 20.04
N THR A 181 -53.19 9.29 18.82
CA THR A 181 -54.15 8.80 17.82
C THR A 181 -54.80 7.49 18.26
N LEU A 182 -54.00 6.54 18.77
CA LEU A 182 -54.51 5.27 19.30
C LEU A 182 -55.39 5.49 20.54
N GLY A 183 -55.00 6.39 21.45
CA GLY A 183 -55.77 6.71 22.65
C GLY A 183 -57.15 7.29 22.33
N LEU A 184 -57.23 8.28 21.44
CA LEU A 184 -58.50 8.86 20.98
C LEU A 184 -59.38 7.81 20.29
N ARG A 185 -58.76 6.96 19.45
CA ARG A 185 -59.51 5.94 18.71
C ARG A 185 -60.01 4.81 19.60
N LEU A 186 -59.27 4.44 20.63
CA LEU A 186 -59.71 3.48 21.65
C LEU A 186 -60.96 3.99 22.38
N ILE A 187 -61.00 5.27 22.74
CA ILE A 187 -62.16 5.90 23.39
C ILE A 187 -63.37 5.92 22.44
N SER A 188 -63.16 6.23 21.16
CA SER A 188 -64.23 6.24 20.15
C SER A 188 -64.69 4.86 19.66
N GLY A 189 -64.07 3.77 20.13
CA GLY A 189 -64.35 2.40 19.69
C GLY A 189 -63.81 2.04 18.30
N GLY A 190 -62.88 2.83 17.76
CA GLY A 190 -62.34 2.66 16.41
C GLY A 190 -61.16 1.68 16.28
N VAL A 191 -60.64 1.16 17.40
CA VAL A 191 -59.57 0.14 17.47
C VAL A 191 -59.77 -0.71 18.74
N GLU A 192 -59.51 -2.01 18.66
CA GLU A 192 -59.54 -2.91 19.82
C GLU A 192 -58.38 -2.62 20.80
N PHE A 193 -58.61 -2.81 22.10
CA PHE A 193 -57.60 -2.58 23.14
C PHE A 193 -56.29 -3.35 22.89
N GLN A 194 -56.39 -4.62 22.50
CA GLN A 194 -55.22 -5.46 22.24
C GLN A 194 -54.38 -4.94 21.06
N ALA A 195 -55.04 -4.52 19.97
CA ALA A 195 -54.38 -3.95 18.81
C ALA A 195 -53.71 -2.60 19.14
N ALA A 196 -54.42 -1.72 19.86
CA ALA A 196 -53.88 -0.44 20.30
C ALA A 196 -52.67 -0.61 21.23
N LEU A 197 -52.75 -1.54 22.19
CA LEU A 197 -51.65 -1.83 23.12
C LEU A 197 -50.44 -2.42 22.39
N PHE A 198 -50.65 -3.35 21.46
CA PHE A 198 -49.59 -3.94 20.63
C PHE A 198 -48.85 -2.88 19.80
N LEU A 199 -49.60 -2.05 19.07
CA LEU A 199 -49.02 -1.00 18.22
C LEU A 199 -48.26 0.05 19.06
N LEU A 200 -48.78 0.40 20.23
CA LEU A 200 -48.12 1.33 21.14
C LEU A 200 -46.78 0.80 21.67
N LEU A 201 -46.75 -0.48 22.08
CA LEU A 201 -45.52 -1.15 22.56
C LEU A 201 -44.48 -1.33 21.45
N MET A 202 -44.92 -1.53 20.20
CA MET A 202 -44.02 -1.75 19.07
C MET A 202 -43.58 -0.46 18.35
N ALA A 203 -44.26 0.67 18.54
CA ALA A 203 -43.89 1.93 17.91
C ALA A 203 -42.42 2.35 18.17
N PRO A 204 -41.84 2.21 19.38
CA PRO A 204 -40.42 2.48 19.60
C PRO A 204 -39.48 1.53 18.83
N GLU A 205 -39.84 0.25 18.72
CA GLU A 205 -39.07 -0.76 18.00
C GLU A 205 -39.05 -0.48 16.49
N PHE A 206 -40.14 0.05 15.93
CA PHE A 206 -40.20 0.46 14.52
C PHE A 206 -39.13 1.49 14.16
N PHE A 207 -38.85 2.47 15.03
CA PHE A 207 -37.86 3.51 14.78
C PHE A 207 -36.43 3.10 15.16
N LEU A 208 -36.24 1.98 15.88
CA LEU A 208 -34.92 1.53 16.34
C LEU A 208 -33.89 1.31 15.21
N PRO A 209 -34.23 0.68 14.07
CA PRO A 209 -33.29 0.52 12.95
C PRO A 209 -32.86 1.85 12.36
N VAL A 210 -33.78 2.83 12.28
CA VAL A 210 -33.50 4.17 11.77
C VAL A 210 -32.57 4.93 12.71
N ARG A 211 -32.76 4.80 14.03
CA ARG A 211 -31.84 5.37 15.04
C ARG A 211 -30.44 4.78 14.94
N LYS A 212 -30.33 3.46 14.81
CA LYS A 212 -29.04 2.77 14.62
C LYS A 212 -28.35 3.18 13.31
N PHE A 213 -29.13 3.47 12.27
CA PHE A 213 -28.61 3.88 10.97
C PHE A 213 -27.85 5.22 10.99
N GLY A 214 -28.15 6.14 11.93
CA GLY A 214 -27.44 7.42 12.04
C GLY A 214 -25.92 7.27 12.24
N VAL A 215 -25.50 6.33 13.09
CA VAL A 215 -24.07 6.01 13.31
C VAL A 215 -23.49 5.24 12.12
N ALA A 216 -24.27 4.33 11.53
CA ALA A 216 -23.86 3.52 10.39
C ALA A 216 -23.64 4.35 9.11
N PHE A 217 -24.33 5.47 8.96
CA PHE A 217 -24.23 6.36 7.79
C PHE A 217 -22.81 6.93 7.61
N HIS A 218 -22.15 7.34 8.69
CA HIS A 218 -20.77 7.83 8.63
C HIS A 218 -19.77 6.73 8.25
N VAL A 219 -19.98 5.51 8.77
CA VAL A 219 -19.18 4.33 8.40
C VAL A 219 -19.35 4.01 6.92
N MET A 220 -20.59 4.09 6.40
CA MET A 220 -20.88 3.88 4.98
C MET A 220 -20.18 4.90 4.07
N ILE A 221 -20.21 6.18 4.42
CA ILE A 221 -19.49 7.23 3.67
C ILE A 221 -17.98 6.97 3.66
N SER A 222 -17.41 6.66 4.83
CA SER A 222 -15.99 6.35 4.97
C SER A 222 -15.60 5.14 4.11
N ALA A 223 -16.35 4.04 4.21
CA ALA A 223 -16.14 2.83 3.42
C ALA A 223 -16.21 3.09 1.90
N ARG A 224 -17.17 3.91 1.45
CA ARG A 224 -17.28 4.29 0.04
C ARG A 224 -16.07 5.09 -0.45
N SER A 225 -15.66 6.11 0.31
CA SER A 225 -14.49 6.93 -0.05
C SER A 225 -13.19 6.11 -0.10
N SER A 226 -13.06 5.15 0.81
CA SER A 226 -11.94 4.20 0.87
C SER A 226 -11.94 3.22 -0.30
N LEU A 227 -13.11 2.71 -0.69
CA LEU A 227 -13.26 1.86 -1.87
C LEU A 227 -12.89 2.59 -3.16
N ASP A 228 -13.30 3.86 -3.30
CA ASP A 228 -12.95 4.67 -4.47
C ASP A 228 -11.44 4.89 -4.58
N ARG A 229 -10.75 5.14 -3.45
CA ARG A 229 -9.28 5.22 -3.40
C ARG A 229 -8.63 3.89 -3.78
N LEU A 230 -9.05 2.78 -3.17
CA LEU A 230 -8.55 1.44 -3.48
C LEU A 230 -8.73 1.08 -4.95
N ARG A 231 -9.87 1.39 -5.55
CA ARG A 231 -10.16 1.08 -6.96
C ARG A 231 -9.27 1.88 -7.90
N LYS A 232 -9.01 3.16 -7.61
CA LYS A 232 -8.09 3.99 -8.40
C LYS A 232 -6.66 3.45 -8.34
N THR A 233 -6.24 2.91 -7.19
CA THR A 233 -4.92 2.31 -7.06
C THR A 233 -4.88 0.95 -7.78
N ILE A 234 -5.80 0.03 -7.51
CA ILE A 234 -5.72 -1.39 -7.91
C ILE A 234 -6.00 -1.67 -9.41
N ASN A 235 -6.70 -0.77 -10.12
CA ASN A 235 -7.11 -1.01 -11.52
C ASN A 235 -6.03 -0.66 -12.55
N ASN A 236 -4.84 -1.25 -12.45
CA ASN A 236 -3.89 -1.33 -13.57
C ASN A 236 -3.84 -2.78 -14.06
N SER A 237 -4.71 -3.14 -15.00
CA SER A 237 -4.60 -4.42 -15.70
C SER A 237 -3.33 -4.46 -16.56
N PRO A 238 -2.69 -5.63 -16.73
CA PRO A 238 -1.54 -5.75 -17.63
C PRO A 238 -1.93 -5.26 -19.02
N ASP A 239 -1.18 -4.31 -19.56
CA ASP A 239 -1.41 -3.78 -20.90
C ASP A 239 -1.17 -4.90 -21.92
N PRO A 240 -2.16 -5.28 -22.75
CA PRO A 240 -2.01 -6.36 -23.73
C PRO A 240 -0.94 -6.08 -24.79
N ARG A 241 -0.36 -4.86 -24.83
CA ARG A 241 0.75 -4.49 -25.71
C ARG A 241 2.12 -5.02 -25.26
N PHE A 242 2.24 -5.56 -24.04
CA PHE A 242 3.50 -6.12 -23.58
C PHE A 242 3.76 -7.50 -24.19
N LEU A 243 4.94 -7.66 -24.79
CA LEU A 243 5.43 -8.92 -25.30
C LEU A 243 5.92 -9.77 -24.12
N VAL A 244 5.44 -11.01 -24.02
CA VAL A 244 6.05 -12.02 -23.14
C VAL A 244 7.29 -12.53 -23.87
N PRO A 245 8.52 -12.16 -23.44
CA PRO A 245 9.70 -12.65 -24.14
C PRO A 245 9.84 -14.15 -23.86
N SER A 246 10.02 -14.94 -24.92
CA SER A 246 10.32 -16.38 -24.85
C SER A 246 11.47 -16.67 -23.86
N PRO A 247 11.60 -17.91 -23.37
CA PRO A 247 12.75 -18.30 -22.55
C PRO A 247 14.04 -17.86 -23.26
N LEU A 248 14.89 -17.09 -22.56
CA LEU A 248 16.17 -16.72 -23.13
C LEU A 248 17.05 -17.98 -23.13
N LEU A 249 17.15 -18.64 -24.29
CA LEU A 249 18.03 -19.78 -24.50
C LEU A 249 19.52 -19.39 -24.43
N MET A 250 19.82 -18.10 -24.62
CA MET A 250 21.15 -17.51 -24.57
C MET A 250 21.10 -16.16 -23.83
N PRO A 251 22.20 -15.73 -23.17
CA PRO A 251 22.26 -14.42 -22.56
C PRO A 251 22.13 -13.32 -23.63
N PRO A 252 21.40 -12.23 -23.37
CA PRO A 252 21.22 -11.18 -24.35
C PRO A 252 22.40 -10.20 -24.34
N THR A 253 22.65 -9.58 -25.49
CA THR A 253 23.41 -8.34 -25.56
C THR A 253 22.51 -7.21 -25.05
N ILE A 254 23.03 -6.33 -24.20
CA ILE A 254 22.27 -5.21 -23.66
C ILE A 254 22.78 -3.92 -24.28
N THR A 255 21.92 -3.19 -24.98
CA THR A 255 22.27 -1.93 -25.65
C THR A 255 21.47 -0.79 -25.04
N LEU A 256 22.15 0.30 -24.73
CA LEU A 256 21.54 1.56 -24.34
C LEU A 256 21.62 2.52 -25.52
N ASP A 257 20.49 3.13 -25.86
CA ASP A 257 20.41 4.15 -26.91
C ASP A 257 19.95 5.48 -26.29
N ALA A 258 20.89 6.41 -26.20
CA ALA A 258 20.70 7.78 -25.70
C ALA A 258 19.96 7.86 -24.35
N VAL A 259 20.24 6.92 -23.44
CA VAL A 259 19.50 6.79 -22.17
C VAL A 259 19.81 7.95 -21.24
N SER A 260 18.76 8.62 -20.77
CA SER A 260 18.82 9.70 -19.80
C SER A 260 17.92 9.41 -18.60
N PHE A 261 18.33 9.86 -17.42
CA PHE A 261 17.54 9.68 -16.21
C PHE A 261 17.70 10.82 -15.21
N THR A 262 16.57 11.27 -14.66
CA THR A 262 16.50 12.29 -13.60
C THR A 262 15.66 11.76 -12.42
N TYR A 263 16.22 11.78 -11.21
CA TYR A 263 15.45 11.42 -10.01
C TYR A 263 14.33 12.45 -9.74
N PRO A 264 13.17 12.02 -9.21
CA PRO A 264 12.13 12.93 -8.77
C PRO A 264 12.70 13.99 -7.80
N LYS A 265 12.33 15.27 -8.00
CA LYS A 265 12.79 16.42 -7.22
C LYS A 265 14.26 16.86 -7.45
N LYS A 266 14.96 16.30 -8.43
CA LYS A 266 16.22 16.88 -8.94
C LYS A 266 15.98 17.67 -10.23
N PHE A 267 16.71 18.78 -10.39
CA PHE A 267 16.63 19.61 -11.59
C PHE A 267 17.63 19.20 -12.68
N SER A 268 18.75 18.57 -12.30
CA SER A 268 19.76 18.09 -13.24
C SER A 268 19.66 16.58 -13.48
N PRO A 269 19.87 16.12 -14.73
CA PRO A 269 19.93 14.70 -15.04
C PRO A 269 21.08 14.04 -14.30
N THR A 270 20.85 12.83 -13.79
CA THR A 270 21.90 11.98 -13.23
C THR A 270 22.61 11.19 -14.32
N LEU A 271 21.92 10.90 -15.41
CA LEU A 271 22.45 10.29 -16.64
C LEU A 271 21.93 11.07 -17.83
N ARG A 272 22.78 11.31 -18.84
CA ARG A 272 22.44 12.10 -20.03
C ARG A 272 22.99 11.43 -21.26
N ASN A 273 22.11 11.07 -22.19
CA ASN A 273 22.41 10.51 -23.50
C ASN A 273 23.47 9.38 -23.46
N VAL A 274 23.31 8.46 -22.51
CA VAL A 274 24.24 7.34 -22.34
C VAL A 274 23.95 6.28 -23.41
N SER A 275 24.91 6.09 -24.31
CA SER A 275 24.89 5.00 -25.30
C SER A 275 26.07 4.07 -25.07
N MET A 276 25.79 2.79 -24.81
CA MET A 276 26.82 1.75 -24.62
C MET A 276 26.23 0.36 -24.83
N THR A 277 27.09 -0.62 -25.05
CA THR A 277 26.70 -2.02 -25.29
C THR A 277 27.45 -2.96 -24.36
N PHE A 278 26.71 -3.88 -23.74
CA PHE A 278 27.22 -4.97 -22.93
C PHE A 278 27.04 -6.28 -23.70
N ALA A 279 28.16 -6.86 -24.15
CA ALA A 279 28.14 -8.05 -25.01
C ALA A 279 27.60 -9.29 -24.28
N ALA A 280 26.83 -10.10 -25.02
CA ALA A 280 26.34 -11.38 -24.54
C ALA A 280 27.47 -12.30 -24.05
N GLY A 281 27.30 -12.93 -22.88
CA GLY A 281 28.24 -13.93 -22.37
C GLY A 281 29.58 -13.37 -21.87
N LYS A 282 29.70 -12.04 -21.70
CA LYS A 282 30.91 -11.36 -21.22
C LYS A 282 30.71 -10.73 -19.86
N VAL A 283 31.80 -10.64 -19.11
CA VAL A 283 31.90 -9.81 -17.91
C VAL A 283 32.39 -8.42 -18.31
N THR A 284 31.59 -7.40 -18.05
CA THR A 284 31.95 -5.99 -18.30
C THR A 284 32.16 -5.25 -16.98
N ALA A 285 33.30 -4.57 -16.83
CA ALA A 285 33.51 -3.61 -15.75
C ALA A 285 32.97 -2.23 -16.17
N LEU A 286 31.98 -1.73 -15.46
CA LEU A 286 31.45 -0.37 -15.59
C LEU A 286 32.25 0.58 -14.70
N ILE A 287 33.07 1.42 -15.32
CA ILE A 287 34.05 2.30 -14.69
C ILE A 287 33.52 3.73 -14.69
N GLY A 288 33.82 4.49 -13.63
CA GLY A 288 33.51 5.92 -13.56
C GLY A 288 33.79 6.45 -12.16
N GLU A 289 33.90 7.77 -12.03
CA GLU A 289 34.12 8.42 -10.73
C GLU A 289 32.96 8.16 -9.74
N SER A 290 33.22 8.40 -8.46
CA SER A 290 32.13 8.39 -7.47
C SER A 290 31.12 9.47 -7.82
N GLY A 291 29.83 9.13 -7.85
CA GLY A 291 28.78 10.05 -8.26
C GLY A 291 28.46 10.11 -9.76
N ALA A 292 29.27 9.48 -10.63
CA ALA A 292 29.04 9.45 -12.10
C ALA A 292 27.73 8.74 -12.54
N GLY A 293 26.98 8.15 -11.60
CA GLY A 293 25.68 7.52 -11.89
C GLY A 293 25.71 6.02 -12.14
N LYS A 294 26.83 5.32 -11.87
CA LYS A 294 26.96 3.85 -12.06
C LYS A 294 25.82 3.04 -11.42
N SER A 295 25.54 3.27 -10.13
CA SER A 295 24.45 2.60 -9.42
C SER A 295 23.07 2.95 -10.01
N THR A 296 22.89 4.17 -10.53
CA THR A 296 21.67 4.57 -11.23
C THR A 296 21.53 3.80 -12.55
N LEU A 297 22.62 3.65 -13.30
CA LEU A 297 22.64 2.88 -14.53
C LEU A 297 22.31 1.40 -14.27
N LEU A 298 22.92 0.78 -13.26
CA LEU A 298 22.58 -0.59 -12.86
C LEU A 298 21.11 -0.73 -12.45
N LYS A 299 20.53 0.25 -11.74
CA LYS A 299 19.09 0.23 -11.41
C LYS A 299 18.19 0.34 -12.63
N LEU A 300 18.58 1.09 -13.67
CA LEU A 300 17.87 1.12 -14.95
C LEU A 300 17.95 -0.23 -15.66
N LEU A 301 19.16 -0.82 -15.74
CA LEU A 301 19.36 -2.15 -16.31
C LEU A 301 18.60 -3.24 -15.54
N ALA A 302 18.49 -3.10 -14.22
CA ALA A 302 17.72 -3.98 -13.34
C ALA A 302 16.19 -3.81 -13.49
N GLY A 303 15.73 -2.81 -14.25
CA GLY A 303 14.31 -2.48 -14.38
C GLY A 303 13.67 -1.92 -13.11
N LEU A 304 14.49 -1.47 -12.15
CA LEU A 304 14.05 -0.81 -10.90
C LEU A 304 13.76 0.68 -11.12
N LEU A 305 14.33 1.27 -12.17
CA LEU A 305 14.05 2.61 -12.65
C LEU A 305 13.62 2.55 -14.12
N LYS A 306 12.84 3.53 -14.57
CA LYS A 306 12.51 3.74 -15.98
C LYS A 306 13.32 4.92 -16.53
N PRO A 307 13.92 4.82 -17.73
CA PRO A 307 14.54 5.97 -18.38
C PRO A 307 13.57 7.14 -18.50
N THR A 308 14.08 8.36 -18.35
CA THR A 308 13.30 9.59 -18.62
C THR A 308 13.33 9.93 -20.12
N ALA A 309 14.39 9.52 -20.82
CA ALA A 309 14.51 9.53 -22.28
C ALA A 309 15.46 8.42 -22.74
N GLY A 310 15.42 8.09 -24.04
CA GLY A 310 16.16 6.97 -24.62
C GLY A 310 15.53 5.60 -24.31
N GLU A 311 16.17 4.53 -24.75
CA GLU A 311 15.62 3.17 -24.65
C GLU A 311 16.73 2.15 -24.34
N ILE A 312 16.35 1.08 -23.64
CA ILE A 312 17.25 -0.05 -23.34
C ILE A 312 16.75 -1.26 -24.10
N PHE A 313 17.64 -1.92 -24.83
CA PHE A 313 17.34 -3.08 -25.66
C PHE A 313 18.01 -4.34 -25.14
N TRP A 314 17.31 -5.47 -25.25
CA TRP A 314 17.91 -6.79 -25.18
C TRP A 314 17.95 -7.36 -26.59
N ASN A 315 19.16 -7.50 -27.14
CA ASN A 315 19.39 -7.66 -28.57
C ASN A 315 18.67 -6.53 -29.33
N GLU A 316 17.62 -6.84 -30.09
CA GLU A 316 16.83 -5.86 -30.85
C GLU A 316 15.50 -5.50 -30.17
N LEU A 317 15.17 -6.12 -29.03
CA LEU A 317 13.87 -5.96 -28.38
C LEU A 317 13.91 -4.84 -27.32
N PRO A 318 13.09 -3.77 -27.44
CA PRO A 318 12.99 -2.74 -26.41
C PRO A 318 12.47 -3.32 -25.11
N THR A 319 13.19 -3.07 -24.01
CA THR A 319 12.79 -3.54 -22.67
C THR A 319 11.50 -2.89 -22.20
N SER A 320 11.15 -1.69 -22.70
CA SER A 320 9.86 -1.02 -22.46
C SER A 320 8.66 -1.79 -23.00
N ARG A 321 8.85 -2.67 -23.99
CA ARG A 321 7.79 -3.49 -24.58
C ARG A 321 7.71 -4.91 -23.99
N MET A 322 8.57 -5.25 -23.04
CA MET A 322 8.58 -6.56 -22.40
C MET A 322 7.67 -6.59 -21.17
N GLU A 323 7.01 -7.71 -20.94
CA GLU A 323 6.30 -7.96 -19.69
C GLU A 323 7.26 -7.87 -18.49
N LYS A 324 6.93 -7.03 -17.50
CA LYS A 324 7.80 -6.71 -16.35
C LYS A 324 8.21 -7.97 -15.58
N SER A 325 7.28 -8.85 -15.27
CA SER A 325 7.49 -10.10 -14.51
C SER A 325 8.51 -11.01 -15.22
N SER A 326 8.33 -11.24 -16.52
CA SER A 326 9.22 -12.06 -17.35
C SER A 326 10.60 -11.42 -17.53
N ARG A 327 10.67 -10.09 -17.61
CA ARG A 327 11.95 -9.37 -17.65
C ARG A 327 12.71 -9.49 -16.32
N LEU A 328 12.04 -9.27 -15.20
CA LEU A 328 12.68 -9.31 -13.87
C LEU A 328 13.11 -10.72 -13.44
N SER A 329 12.46 -11.78 -13.93
CA SER A 329 12.91 -13.15 -13.68
C SER A 329 14.29 -13.43 -14.31
N LYS A 330 14.61 -12.73 -15.41
CA LYS A 330 15.87 -12.89 -16.19
C LYS A 330 17.03 -12.01 -15.71
N ILE A 331 16.85 -11.17 -14.69
CA ILE A 331 17.91 -10.30 -14.15
C ILE A 331 18.19 -10.63 -12.69
N SER A 332 19.45 -10.78 -12.31
CA SER A 332 19.90 -10.79 -10.92
C SER A 332 20.66 -9.51 -10.60
N TYR A 333 20.38 -8.90 -9.45
CA TYR A 333 21.00 -7.64 -9.03
C TYR A 333 21.49 -7.70 -7.58
N ALA A 334 22.77 -7.44 -7.37
CA ALA A 334 23.37 -7.21 -6.05
C ALA A 334 23.65 -5.70 -5.89
N PRO A 335 22.90 -4.98 -5.05
CA PRO A 335 23.17 -3.56 -4.78
C PRO A 335 24.41 -3.37 -3.89
N GLN A 336 24.96 -2.15 -3.88
CA GLN A 336 26.13 -1.77 -3.07
C GLN A 336 25.92 -2.03 -1.57
N ALA A 337 24.68 -1.91 -1.10
CA ALA A 337 24.27 -2.28 0.26
C ALA A 337 23.20 -3.38 0.18
N PRO A 338 23.59 -4.67 0.20
CA PRO A 338 22.64 -5.77 0.20
C PRO A 338 21.72 -5.73 1.41
N HIS A 339 20.43 -5.96 1.17
CA HIS A 339 19.44 -6.12 2.23
C HIS A 339 19.15 -7.60 2.49
N LEU A 340 19.18 -8.01 3.75
CA LEU A 340 18.64 -9.28 4.22
C LEU A 340 17.42 -9.00 5.08
N PHE A 341 16.40 -9.82 4.91
CA PHE A 341 15.20 -9.81 5.73
C PHE A 341 15.54 -10.32 7.12
N ASP A 342 14.82 -9.83 8.12
CA ASP A 342 14.89 -10.30 9.51
C ASP A 342 14.21 -11.66 9.65
N ALA A 343 14.86 -12.67 9.07
CA ALA A 343 14.41 -14.04 8.92
C ALA A 343 15.65 -14.97 8.88
N PRO A 344 15.48 -16.29 9.05
CA PRO A 344 16.56 -17.24 8.82
C PRO A 344 17.32 -16.98 7.50
N LEU A 345 18.64 -17.17 7.49
CA LEU A 345 19.42 -16.97 6.27
C LEU A 345 18.98 -17.93 5.16
N THR A 346 18.52 -19.14 5.50
CA THR A 346 17.90 -20.07 4.54
C THR A 346 16.74 -19.41 3.77
N GLU A 347 15.83 -18.73 4.47
CA GLU A 347 14.70 -18.02 3.86
C GLU A 347 15.15 -16.86 2.98
N ASN A 348 16.26 -16.20 3.34
CA ASN A 348 16.85 -15.15 2.51
C ASN A 348 17.39 -15.65 1.16
N PHE A 349 17.66 -16.96 1.03
CA PHE A 349 18.12 -17.58 -0.22
C PHE A 349 16.99 -18.21 -1.04
N THR A 350 15.91 -18.67 -0.40
CA THR A 350 14.75 -19.29 -1.08
C THR A 350 13.77 -18.29 -1.69
N ILE A 351 14.01 -16.98 -1.53
CA ILE A 351 13.16 -15.90 -2.08
C ILE A 351 12.92 -16.06 -3.59
N PHE A 352 13.87 -16.66 -4.32
CA PHE A 352 13.80 -16.81 -5.78
C PHE A 352 13.30 -18.20 -6.22
N GLY A 353 12.92 -19.07 -5.29
CA GLY A 353 12.44 -20.42 -5.58
C GLY A 353 13.17 -21.50 -4.78
N GLN A 354 13.14 -22.72 -5.30
CA GLN A 354 13.76 -23.87 -4.65
C GLN A 354 15.28 -23.71 -4.60
N LEU A 355 15.86 -23.91 -3.42
CA LEU A 355 17.28 -23.77 -3.17
C LEU A 355 18.02 -25.05 -3.54
N ASP A 356 19.13 -24.91 -4.28
CA ASP A 356 20.11 -25.97 -4.44
C ASP A 356 21.10 -25.91 -3.27
N ASP A 357 20.87 -26.77 -2.27
CA ASP A 357 21.69 -26.84 -1.06
C ASP A 357 23.17 -27.14 -1.34
N ALA A 358 23.45 -27.94 -2.37
CA ALA A 358 24.83 -28.29 -2.73
C ALA A 358 25.56 -27.05 -3.28
N ARG A 359 24.87 -26.30 -4.17
CA ARG A 359 25.40 -25.04 -4.72
C ARG A 359 25.55 -23.97 -3.64
N LEU A 360 24.59 -23.83 -2.73
CA LEU A 360 24.71 -22.90 -1.60
C LEU A 360 25.91 -23.25 -0.71
N LYS A 361 26.06 -24.51 -0.30
CA LYS A 361 27.19 -24.96 0.52
C LYS A 361 28.54 -24.68 -0.17
N LYS A 362 28.63 -24.93 -1.47
CA LYS A 362 29.82 -24.61 -2.28
C LYS A 362 30.12 -23.11 -2.31
N PHE A 363 29.10 -22.26 -2.43
CA PHE A 363 29.30 -20.81 -2.47
C PHE A 363 29.67 -20.23 -1.10
N LEU A 364 29.05 -20.73 -0.03
CA LEU A 364 29.40 -20.37 1.35
C LEU A 364 30.84 -20.77 1.67
N SER A 365 31.28 -21.97 1.27
CA SER A 365 32.67 -22.40 1.49
C SER A 365 33.66 -21.57 0.67
N ALA A 366 33.37 -21.29 -0.60
CA ALA A 366 34.22 -20.47 -1.46
C ALA A 366 34.49 -19.07 -0.89
N LEU A 367 33.51 -18.49 -0.18
CA LEU A 367 33.63 -17.16 0.41
C LEU A 367 33.91 -17.15 1.93
N ASN A 368 34.32 -18.27 2.53
CA ASN A 368 34.59 -18.41 3.97
C ASN A 368 33.39 -18.01 4.85
N LEU A 369 32.19 -18.50 4.53
CA LEU A 369 30.94 -18.25 5.24
C LEU A 369 30.27 -19.52 5.77
N SER A 370 30.94 -20.68 5.71
CA SER A 370 30.38 -21.97 6.15
C SER A 370 30.06 -22.06 7.65
N THR A 371 30.62 -21.16 8.47
CA THR A 371 30.39 -21.10 9.92
C THR A 371 29.13 -20.33 10.30
N LEU A 372 28.47 -19.68 9.35
CA LEU A 372 27.20 -19.00 9.61
C LEU A 372 26.10 -20.04 9.87
N ASP A 373 25.36 -19.86 10.95
CA ASP A 373 24.16 -20.65 11.18
C ASP A 373 23.00 -20.12 10.33
N LEU A 374 22.60 -20.93 9.34
CA LEU A 374 21.61 -20.54 8.36
C LEU A 374 20.17 -20.57 8.89
N ALA A 375 19.92 -21.26 10.00
CA ALA A 375 18.59 -21.41 10.59
C ALA A 375 18.16 -20.21 11.44
N ALA A 376 19.08 -19.28 11.73
CA ALA A 376 18.80 -18.10 12.56
C ALA A 376 18.94 -16.79 11.77
N ALA A 377 18.16 -15.79 12.18
CA ALA A 377 18.45 -14.41 11.85
C ALA A 377 19.67 -13.95 12.67
N GLN A 378 20.67 -13.36 12.03
CA GLN A 378 21.92 -12.99 12.70
C GLN A 378 22.43 -11.62 12.26
N LYS A 379 23.13 -10.95 13.18
CA LYS A 379 23.85 -9.72 12.87
C LYS A 379 25.12 -10.06 12.11
N LEU A 380 25.23 -9.54 10.89
CA LEU A 380 26.35 -9.81 9.99
C LEU A 380 27.26 -8.58 9.91
N SER A 381 28.56 -8.82 9.81
CA SER A 381 29.50 -7.76 9.46
C SER A 381 29.21 -7.24 8.05
N ARG A 382 29.60 -5.99 7.76
CA ARG A 382 29.41 -5.41 6.42
C ARG A 382 30.02 -6.28 5.32
N GLY A 383 31.21 -6.86 5.56
CA GLY A 383 31.86 -7.75 4.60
C GLY A 383 31.20 -9.12 4.46
N GLN A 384 30.56 -9.66 5.52
CA GLN A 384 29.73 -10.87 5.41
C GLN A 384 28.46 -10.58 4.62
N LEU A 385 27.77 -9.48 4.93
CA LEU A 385 26.56 -9.04 4.23
C LEU A 385 26.83 -8.81 2.73
N GLN A 386 27.97 -8.19 2.38
CA GLN A 386 28.38 -8.00 0.99
C GLN A 386 28.54 -9.34 0.25
N ARG A 387 29.31 -10.26 0.83
CA ARG A 387 29.56 -11.60 0.27
C ARG A 387 28.26 -12.41 0.13
N LEU A 388 27.37 -12.36 1.13
CA LEU A 388 26.07 -13.01 1.07
C LEU A 388 25.18 -12.40 -0.02
N GLY A 389 25.24 -11.09 -0.21
CA GLY A 389 24.56 -10.40 -1.32
C GLY A 389 25.00 -10.91 -2.69
N VAL A 390 26.31 -11.11 -2.87
CA VAL A 390 26.87 -11.71 -4.09
C VAL A 390 26.41 -13.16 -4.25
N ILE A 391 26.53 -13.99 -3.21
CA ILE A 391 26.05 -15.39 -3.25
C ILE A 391 24.58 -15.44 -3.67
N ARG A 392 23.73 -14.62 -3.02
CA ARG A 392 22.30 -14.56 -3.32
C ARG A 392 22.03 -14.17 -4.77
N ALA A 393 22.79 -13.22 -5.32
CA ALA A 393 22.66 -12.84 -6.73
C ALA A 393 23.10 -13.96 -7.68
N LEU A 394 24.15 -14.71 -7.35
CA LEU A 394 24.65 -15.83 -8.15
C LEU A 394 23.74 -17.06 -8.08
N LEU A 395 23.06 -17.29 -6.95
CA LEU A 395 22.12 -18.42 -6.77
C LEU A 395 20.86 -18.29 -7.61
N LYS A 396 20.39 -17.06 -7.89
CA LYS A 396 19.25 -16.83 -8.79
C LYS A 396 19.48 -17.39 -10.20
N ASP A 397 20.75 -17.58 -10.59
CA ASP A 397 21.17 -18.16 -11.86
C ASP A 397 20.61 -17.46 -13.12
N ALA A 398 20.33 -16.17 -13.01
CA ALA A 398 19.79 -15.37 -14.10
C ALA A 398 20.80 -15.17 -15.24
N PRO A 399 20.36 -15.08 -16.51
CA PRO A 399 21.24 -14.83 -17.67
C PRO A 399 21.88 -13.44 -17.65
N ILE A 400 21.30 -12.48 -16.93
CA ILE A 400 21.87 -11.15 -16.71
C ILE A 400 22.18 -10.99 -15.23
N ILE A 401 23.43 -10.65 -14.88
CA ILE A 401 23.84 -10.40 -13.49
C ILE A 401 24.44 -9.01 -13.39
N LEU A 402 23.90 -8.20 -12.47
CA LEU A 402 24.30 -6.82 -12.23
C LEU A 402 24.86 -6.74 -10.81
N LEU A 403 26.10 -6.29 -10.66
CA LEU A 403 26.78 -6.23 -9.36
C LEU A 403 27.28 -4.80 -9.11
N ASP A 404 26.79 -4.17 -8.06
CA ASP A 404 27.19 -2.81 -7.67
C ASP A 404 28.24 -2.88 -6.56
N GLU A 405 29.50 -2.64 -6.92
CA GLU A 405 30.69 -2.75 -6.07
C GLU A 405 30.73 -4.03 -5.21
N PRO A 406 30.69 -5.24 -5.81
CA PRO A 406 30.57 -6.50 -5.08
C PRO A 406 31.73 -6.79 -4.12
N THR A 407 32.87 -6.11 -4.29
CA THR A 407 34.08 -6.27 -3.48
C THR A 407 34.43 -5.04 -2.64
N ALA A 408 33.52 -4.06 -2.52
CA ALA A 408 33.75 -2.86 -1.71
C ALA A 408 34.08 -3.21 -0.24
N GLY A 409 35.17 -2.63 0.27
CA GLY A 409 35.60 -2.81 1.67
C GLY A 409 36.09 -4.23 2.01
N LEU A 410 36.32 -5.09 1.02
CA LEU A 410 36.93 -6.41 1.21
C LEU A 410 38.46 -6.33 1.06
N ASP A 411 39.17 -7.14 1.85
CA ASP A 411 40.60 -7.38 1.71
C ASP A 411 40.92 -8.10 0.38
N ALA A 412 42.18 -8.03 -0.05
CA ALA A 412 42.60 -8.56 -1.36
C ALA A 412 42.37 -10.06 -1.53
N VAL A 413 42.52 -10.86 -0.46
CA VAL A 413 42.33 -12.31 -0.51
C VAL A 413 40.85 -12.63 -0.70
N THR A 414 39.99 -11.98 0.07
CA THR A 414 38.54 -12.14 -0.05
C THR A 414 38.00 -11.60 -1.38
N GLU A 415 38.52 -10.47 -1.87
CA GLU A 415 38.19 -9.94 -3.20
C GLU A 415 38.50 -10.95 -4.30
N SER A 416 39.71 -11.53 -4.31
CA SER A 416 40.09 -12.54 -5.31
C SER A 416 39.18 -13.77 -5.29
N LYS A 417 38.76 -14.23 -4.10
CA LYS A 417 37.77 -15.31 -3.96
C LYS A 417 36.40 -14.95 -4.54
N VAL A 418 35.93 -13.73 -4.30
CA VAL A 418 34.66 -13.23 -4.87
C VAL A 418 34.73 -13.19 -6.39
N LEU A 419 35.81 -12.66 -6.96
CA LEU A 419 36.00 -12.60 -8.42
C LEU A 419 36.10 -14.00 -9.04
N SER A 420 36.83 -14.91 -8.39
CA SER A 420 36.93 -16.31 -8.83
C SER A 420 35.56 -17.00 -8.84
N LEU A 421 34.75 -16.76 -7.81
CA LEU A 421 33.39 -17.30 -7.75
C LEU A 421 32.51 -16.72 -8.87
N ILE A 422 32.58 -15.41 -9.12
CA ILE A 422 31.86 -14.76 -10.23
C ILE A 422 32.30 -15.37 -11.56
N LYS A 423 33.60 -15.60 -11.79
CA LYS A 423 34.11 -16.22 -13.02
C LYS A 423 33.54 -17.62 -13.21
N SER A 424 33.49 -18.44 -12.15
CA SER A 424 32.92 -19.78 -12.23
C SER A 424 31.44 -19.79 -12.64
N CYS A 425 30.73 -18.69 -12.39
CA CYS A 425 29.32 -18.50 -12.75
C CYS A 425 29.13 -17.70 -14.05
N SER A 426 30.19 -17.18 -14.66
CA SER A 426 30.14 -16.34 -15.86
C SER A 426 29.80 -17.04 -17.19
N PRO A 427 30.04 -18.35 -17.39
CA PRO A 427 29.69 -19.00 -18.66
C PRO A 427 28.22 -18.81 -19.01
N LEU A 428 27.96 -18.39 -20.26
CA LEU A 428 26.61 -18.12 -20.79
C LEU A 428 25.83 -17.04 -20.02
N LYS A 429 26.51 -16.04 -19.45
CA LYS A 429 25.85 -14.90 -18.76
C LYS A 429 26.43 -13.55 -19.17
N THR A 430 25.55 -12.56 -19.26
CA THR A 430 25.95 -11.15 -19.40
C THR A 430 26.09 -10.55 -18.00
N ILE A 431 27.32 -10.23 -17.58
CA ILE A 431 27.59 -9.71 -16.24
C ILE A 431 28.10 -8.27 -16.35
N VAL A 432 27.47 -7.35 -15.61
CA VAL A 432 27.92 -5.96 -15.50
C VAL A 432 28.30 -5.66 -14.05
N ILE A 433 29.54 -5.27 -13.83
CA ILE A 433 30.07 -4.96 -12.50
C ILE A 433 30.41 -3.48 -12.44
N ALA A 434 29.66 -2.69 -11.67
CA ALA A 434 30.05 -1.33 -11.35
C ALA A 434 31.18 -1.35 -10.34
N THR A 435 32.29 -0.69 -10.67
CA THR A 435 33.48 -0.70 -9.82
C THR A 435 34.37 0.51 -10.10
N HIS A 436 35.26 0.78 -9.15
CA HIS A 436 36.41 1.67 -9.31
C HIS A 436 37.73 0.96 -8.96
N ARG A 437 37.68 -0.35 -8.66
CA ARG A 437 38.83 -1.14 -8.20
C ARG A 437 39.58 -1.77 -9.39
N ALA A 438 40.89 -1.54 -9.46
CA ALA A 438 41.75 -2.06 -10.52
C ALA A 438 41.65 -3.58 -10.70
N ALA A 439 41.63 -4.35 -9.61
CA ALA A 439 41.52 -5.81 -9.66
C ALA A 439 40.25 -6.31 -10.39
N VAL A 440 39.15 -5.57 -10.29
CA VAL A 440 37.89 -5.92 -10.98
C VAL A 440 37.95 -5.53 -12.46
N ILE A 441 38.65 -4.44 -12.77
CA ILE A 441 38.86 -3.96 -14.15
C ILE A 441 39.74 -4.94 -14.92
N GLU A 442 40.85 -5.39 -14.33
CA GLU A 442 41.76 -6.39 -14.91
C GLU A 442 41.09 -7.77 -15.08
N PHE A 443 40.15 -8.09 -14.20
CA PHE A 443 39.39 -9.34 -14.23
C PHE A 443 38.33 -9.39 -15.36
N ALA A 444 37.79 -8.23 -15.76
CA ALA A 444 36.69 -8.16 -16.70
C ALA A 444 37.13 -8.47 -18.13
N ASP A 445 36.24 -9.09 -18.92
CA ASP A 445 36.53 -9.38 -20.33
C ASP A 445 36.48 -8.10 -21.18
N THR A 446 35.70 -7.11 -20.74
CA THR A 446 35.52 -5.80 -21.39
C THR A 446 35.32 -4.70 -20.36
N THR A 447 35.53 -3.46 -20.76
CA THR A 447 35.32 -2.28 -19.92
C THR A 447 34.37 -1.30 -20.60
N ALA A 448 33.54 -0.63 -19.81
CA ALA A 448 32.67 0.45 -20.26
C ALA A 448 32.82 1.64 -19.32
N THR A 449 33.14 2.81 -19.86
CA THR A 449 33.39 4.01 -19.03
C THR A 449 32.17 4.92 -19.04
N LEU A 450 31.70 5.27 -17.85
CA LEU A 450 30.66 6.25 -17.61
C LEU A 450 31.32 7.56 -17.16
N ALA A 451 31.25 8.57 -18.02
CA ALA A 451 31.80 9.89 -17.72
C ALA A 451 30.99 10.58 -16.60
N CYS A 452 31.69 11.27 -15.70
CA CYS A 452 31.07 12.18 -14.75
C CYS A 452 30.51 13.41 -15.49
N GLN A 453 29.44 14.00 -14.97
CA GLN A 453 28.80 15.19 -15.55
C GLN A 453 29.14 16.45 -14.79
#